data_AF-A0A9E0U2T3-F1
#
_entry.id   AF-A0A9E0U2T3-F1
#
_cell.length_a   1.000
_cell.length_b   1.000
_cell.length_c   1.000
_cell.angle_alpha   90.00
_cell.angle_beta   90.00
_cell.angle_gamma   90.00
#
_symmetry.space_group_name_H-M   'P 1'
#
loop_
_entity.id
_entity.type
_entity.pdbx_description
1 polymer ?
#
loop_
_entity_poly.entity_id
_entity_poly.type
_entity_poly.pdbx_seq_one_letter_code
_entity_poly.pdbx_strand_id
1 'polypeptide(L)'
;MSEDDKKAILAQCWAVLGGEYDPLRVVWDEQATCKDRKLLLAMAGRSAGRSKDLAGRSWLDIPNNDRVAIAGGLRRFSAWAERLK
;
A
#
# COMPACT_ATOMS: atom_id res chain seq x y z
N MET A 1 26.34 0.57 -15.57
CA MET A 1 25.78 1.00 -14.28
C MET A 1 24.94 -0.15 -13.75
N SER A 2 25.27 -0.65 -12.56
CA SER A 2 24.63 -1.82 -11.96
C SER A 2 23.16 -1.54 -11.61
N GLU A 3 22.33 -2.57 -11.49
CA GLU A 3 20.97 -2.43 -10.95
C GLU A 3 20.95 -1.92 -9.50
N ASP A 4 21.99 -2.27 -8.74
CA ASP A 4 22.14 -1.79 -7.36
C ASP A 4 22.46 -0.30 -7.31
N ASP A 5 23.24 0.21 -8.28
CA ASP A 5 23.55 1.64 -8.40
C ASP A 5 22.29 2.45 -8.71
N LYS A 6 21.40 1.93 -9.57
CA LYS A 6 20.12 2.58 -9.91
C LYS A 6 19.21 2.68 -8.69
N LYS A 7 19.11 1.62 -7.89
CA LYS A 7 18.32 1.60 -6.65
C LYS A 7 18.85 2.60 -5.63
N ALA A 8 20.17 2.67 -5.47
CA ALA A 8 20.82 3.61 -4.57
C ALA A 8 20.53 5.08 -4.96
N ILE A 9 20.63 5.40 -6.25
CA ILE A 9 20.35 6.75 -6.77
C ILE A 9 18.87 7.11 -6.56
N LEU A 10 17.94 6.20 -6.85
CA LEU A 10 16.50 6.43 -6.62
C LEU A 10 16.17 6.67 -5.16
N ALA A 11 16.74 5.88 -4.25
CA ALA A 11 16.57 6.07 -2.81
C ALA A 11 17.11 7.43 -2.34
N GLN A 12 18.25 7.86 -2.88
CA GLN A 12 18.87 9.14 -2.55
C GLN A 12 18.04 10.32 -3.10
N CYS A 13 17.52 10.20 -4.32
CA CYS A 13 16.59 11.18 -4.90
C CYS A 13 15.29 11.29 -4.09
N TRP A 14 14.73 10.18 -3.61
CA TRP A 14 13.54 10.19 -2.76
C TRP A 14 13.78 10.80 -1.39
N ALA A 15 14.94 10.53 -0.76
CA ALA A 15 15.33 11.17 0.49
C ALA A 15 15.43 12.70 0.35
N VAL A 16 16.01 13.19 -0.76
CA VAL A 16 16.10 14.63 -1.06
C VAL A 16 14.73 15.25 -1.34
N LEU A 17 13.82 14.50 -1.96
CA LEU A 17 12.44 14.94 -2.25
C LEU A 17 11.50 14.80 -1.05
N GLY A 18 11.98 14.33 0.11
CA GLY A 18 11.16 14.12 1.32
C GLY A 18 10.14 12.99 1.20
N GLY A 19 10.31 12.11 0.21
CA GLY A 19 9.42 10.97 0.00
C GLY A 19 9.87 9.75 0.81
N GLU A 20 9.07 9.35 1.81
CA GLU A 20 9.21 8.02 2.39
C GLU A 20 8.89 6.98 1.32
N TYR A 21 9.81 6.02 1.11
CA TYR A 21 9.53 4.86 0.29
C TYR A 21 8.52 3.97 0.99
N ASP A 22 7.29 3.96 0.49
CA ASP A 22 6.24 3.05 0.93
C ASP A 22 6.00 1.99 -0.16
N PRO A 23 6.38 0.71 0.07
CA PRO A 23 6.21 -0.34 -0.92
C PRO A 23 4.73 -0.59 -1.25
N LEU A 24 3.79 -0.25 -0.36
CA LEU A 24 2.36 -0.32 -0.66
C LEU A 24 1.91 0.79 -1.59
N ARG A 25 2.64 1.90 -1.70
CA ARG A 25 2.29 3.00 -2.61
C ARG A 25 2.29 2.55 -4.06
N VAL A 26 3.37 1.93 -4.52
CA VAL A 26 3.48 1.47 -5.91
C VAL A 26 2.40 0.44 -6.22
N VAL A 27 2.21 -0.53 -5.33
CA VAL A 27 1.15 -1.54 -5.50
C VAL A 27 -0.23 -0.89 -5.52
N TRP A 28 -0.48 0.06 -4.62
CA TRP A 28 -1.76 0.75 -4.52
C TRP A 28 -2.05 1.60 -5.75
N ASP A 29 -1.15 2.53 -6.07
CA ASP A 29 -1.35 3.57 -7.09
C ASP A 29 -1.30 3.00 -8.51
N GLU A 30 -0.39 2.06 -8.78
CA GLU A 30 -0.05 1.64 -10.14
C GLU A 30 -0.57 0.24 -10.51
N GLN A 31 -0.72 -0.66 -9.55
CA GLN A 31 -1.01 -2.08 -9.84
C GLN A 31 -2.41 -2.53 -9.40
N ALA A 32 -2.90 -2.02 -8.27
CA ALA A 32 -4.16 -2.46 -7.69
C ALA A 32 -5.35 -1.86 -8.44
N THR A 33 -6.28 -2.72 -8.86
CA THR A 33 -7.56 -2.26 -9.39
C THR A 33 -8.41 -1.64 -8.28
N CYS A 34 -9.44 -0.88 -8.64
CA CYS A 34 -10.41 -0.35 -7.68
C CYS A 34 -11.06 -1.48 -6.83
N LYS A 35 -11.20 -2.69 -7.39
CA LYS A 35 -11.73 -3.85 -6.66
C LYS A 35 -10.74 -4.35 -5.62
N ASP A 36 -9.45 -4.44 -5.96
CA ASP A 36 -8.39 -4.88 -5.06
C ASP A 36 -8.22 -3.90 -3.90
N ARG A 37 -8.25 -2.60 -4.19
CA ARG A 37 -8.21 -1.53 -3.17
C ARG A 37 -9.38 -1.64 -2.18
N LYS A 38 -10.60 -1.92 -2.67
CA LYS A 38 -11.77 -2.17 -1.81
C LYS A 38 -11.59 -3.41 -0.94
N LEU A 39 -11.02 -4.49 -1.48
CA LEU A 39 -10.72 -5.70 -0.74
C LEU A 39 -9.70 -5.43 0.38
N LEU A 40 -8.61 -4.72 0.07
CA LEU A 40 -7.59 -4.32 1.06
C LEU A 40 -8.19 -3.49 2.20
N LEU A 41 -9.07 -2.54 1.87
CA LEU A 41 -9.80 -1.74 2.85
C LEU A 41 -10.77 -2.60 3.70
N ALA A 42 -11.44 -3.57 3.09
CA ALA A 42 -12.28 -4.52 3.83
C ALA A 42 -11.45 -5.39 4.79
N MET A 43 -10.28 -5.88 4.38
CA MET A 43 -9.33 -6.59 5.26
C MET A 43 -8.77 -5.71 6.39
N ALA A 44 -8.73 -4.40 6.17
CA ALA A 44 -8.44 -3.40 7.20
C ALA A 44 -9.61 -3.13 8.15
N GLY A 45 -10.74 -3.85 8.00
CA GLY A 45 -11.94 -3.70 8.82
C GLY A 45 -12.77 -2.45 8.47
N ARG A 46 -12.61 -1.88 7.27
CA ARG A 46 -13.40 -0.72 6.85
C ARG A 46 -14.75 -1.13 6.29
N SER A 47 -15.77 -0.32 6.58
CA SER A 47 -17.11 -0.50 6.06
C SER A 47 -17.14 -0.33 4.55
N ALA A 48 -18.14 -0.92 3.88
CA ALA A 48 -18.28 -0.81 2.42
C ALA A 48 -18.35 0.66 1.93
N GLY A 49 -19.00 1.54 2.69
CA GLY A 49 -19.07 2.98 2.39
C GLY A 49 -17.69 3.66 2.42
N ARG A 50 -16.91 3.42 3.49
CA ARG A 50 -15.56 3.97 3.63
C ARG A 50 -14.60 3.35 2.61
N SER A 51 -14.76 2.07 2.30
CA SER A 51 -13.98 1.40 1.26
C SER A 51 -14.24 1.99 -0.12
N LYS A 52 -15.50 2.35 -0.43
CA LYS A 52 -15.87 2.99 -1.70
C LYS A 52 -15.26 4.39 -1.83
N ASP A 53 -15.26 5.18 -0.76
CA ASP A 53 -14.70 6.54 -0.74
C ASP A 53 -13.17 6.54 -0.90
N LEU A 54 -12.47 5.62 -0.24
CA LEU A 54 -11.00 5.62 -0.25
C LEU A 54 -10.38 4.88 -1.45
N ALA A 55 -11.07 3.90 -2.03
CA ALA A 55 -10.50 3.09 -3.12
C ALA A 55 -10.19 3.89 -4.40
N GLY A 56 -10.83 5.03 -4.60
CA GLY A 56 -10.58 5.92 -5.74
C GLY A 56 -9.40 6.89 -5.53
N ARG A 57 -8.85 6.96 -4.32
CA ARG A 57 -7.82 7.95 -3.96
C ARG A 57 -6.40 7.42 -4.21
N SER A 58 -5.47 8.33 -4.41
CA SER A 58 -4.05 7.99 -4.39
C SER A 58 -3.64 7.55 -2.98
N TRP A 59 -2.57 6.77 -2.86
CA TRP A 59 -2.09 6.28 -1.57
C TRP A 59 -1.83 7.41 -0.58
N LEU A 60 -1.22 8.51 -1.03
CA LEU A 60 -0.89 9.65 -0.17
C LEU A 60 -2.12 10.43 0.30
N ASP A 61 -3.22 10.36 -0.44
CA ASP A 61 -4.51 10.99 -0.07
C ASP A 61 -5.31 10.15 0.93
N ILE A 62 -4.85 8.94 1.25
CA ILE A 62 -5.46 8.09 2.25
C ILE A 62 -4.98 8.51 3.64
N PRO A 63 -5.89 8.73 4.59
CA PRO A 63 -5.54 9.01 5.98
C PRO A 63 -4.54 8.00 6.53
N ASN A 64 -3.53 8.48 7.28
CA ASN A 64 -2.45 7.62 7.76
C ASN A 64 -2.94 6.42 8.59
N ASN A 65 -3.99 6.61 9.40
CA ASN A 65 -4.62 5.54 10.17
C ASN A 65 -5.23 4.43 9.28
N ASP A 66 -5.73 4.79 8.09
CA ASP A 66 -6.26 3.85 7.12
C ASP A 66 -5.11 3.12 6.40
N ARG A 67 -4.04 3.82 6.03
CA ARG A 67 -2.81 3.20 5.47
C ARG A 67 -2.20 2.16 6.41
N VAL A 68 -2.02 2.50 7.69
CA VAL A 68 -1.53 1.58 8.72
C VAL A 68 -2.46 0.37 8.90
N ALA A 69 -3.78 0.60 8.88
CA ALA A 69 -4.76 -0.48 9.01
C ALA A 69 -4.74 -1.44 7.81
N ILE A 70 -4.55 -0.92 6.60
CA ILE A 70 -4.38 -1.73 5.37
C ILE A 70 -3.14 -2.61 5.49
N ALA A 71 -1.99 -2.03 5.85
CA ALA A 71 -0.75 -2.79 6.03
C ALA A 71 -0.90 -3.87 7.11
N GLY A 72 -1.55 -3.55 8.23
CA GLY A 72 -1.84 -4.51 9.30
C GLY A 72 -2.81 -5.62 8.87
N GLY A 73 -3.85 -5.27 8.10
CA GLY A 73 -4.81 -6.23 7.54
C GLY A 73 -4.16 -7.22 6.59
N LEU A 74 -3.34 -6.73 5.68
CA LEU A 74 -2.60 -7.56 4.74
C LEU A 74 -1.64 -8.52 5.45
N ARG A 75 -0.91 -8.05 6.47
CA ARG A 75 -0.03 -8.89 7.29
C ARG A 75 -0.79 -10.02 7.99
N ARG A 76 -1.95 -9.72 8.59
CA ARG A 76 -2.80 -10.73 9.24
C ARG A 76 -3.33 -11.75 8.24
N PHE A 77 -3.78 -11.29 7.07
CA PHE A 77 -4.28 -12.17 6.01
C PHE A 77 -3.18 -13.10 5.50
N SER A 78 -1.99 -12.58 5.19
CA SER A 78 -0.86 -13.38 4.74
C SER A 78 -0.47 -14.44 5.80
N ALA A 79 -0.34 -14.04 7.07
CA ALA A 79 -0.04 -14.98 8.15
C ALA A 79 -1.09 -16.07 8.34
N TRP A 80 -2.38 -15.77 8.08
CA TRP A 80 -3.45 -16.76 8.10
C TRP A 80 -3.40 -17.67 6.86
N ALA A 81 -3.20 -17.10 5.67
CA ALA A 81 -3.16 -17.84 4.41
C ALA A 81 -1.98 -18.83 4.35
N GLU A 82 -0.82 -18.47 4.93
CA GLU A 82 0.31 -19.41 5.06
C GLU A 82 -0.01 -20.63 5.94
N ARG A 83 -1.01 -20.56 6.83
CA ARG A 83 -1.44 -21.72 7.64
C ARG A 83 -2.35 -22.69 6.88
N LEU A 84 -2.81 -22.31 5.69
CA LEU A 84 -3.65 -23.14 4.83
C LEU A 84 -2.84 -23.92 3.78
N LYS A 85 -1.54 -23.68 3.71
CA LYS A 85 -0.59 -24.46 2.91
C LYS A 85 -0.03 -25.59 3.75
#